data_AF-A0A1I7S696-F1
#
_entry.id   AF-A0A1I7S696-F1
#
_cell.length_a   1.000
_cell.length_b   1.000
_cell.length_c   1.000
_cell.angle_alpha   90.00
_cell.angle_beta   90.00
_cell.angle_gamma   90.00
#
_symmetry.space_group_name_H-M   'P 1'
#
loop_
_entity.id
_entity.type
_entity.pdbx_description
1 polymer ?
#
loop_
_entity_poly.entity_id
_entity_poly.type
_entity_poly.pdbx_seq_one_letter_code
_entity_poly.pdbx_strand_id
1 'polypeptide(L)'
;MYGRPCTKAGPFLIGLVLGFATSNLELKIRARLASRIALLGMALAVIIIYAILPEYWYPDAGNTLYNTLYTALFRTTFALAVSSVIFALFYSETPTAVSGVWTVLAKLTFNVYLWHMPVVYLFNFVPFYQTATSAMVLLILLPFLAILSFFAAFLFYLFVEDPIARISGALLQKL
;
A
#
# COMPACT_ATOMS: atom_id res chain seq x y z
N MET A 1 -11.78 -2.87 17.57
CA MET A 1 -13.10 -2.72 16.91
C MET A 1 -12.92 -2.83 15.39
N TYR A 2 -13.36 -3.92 14.77
CA TYR A 2 -13.42 -4.04 13.31
C TYR A 2 -14.45 -3.02 12.78
N GLY A 3 -13.99 -1.95 12.10
CA GLY A 3 -14.84 -0.85 11.66
C GLY A 3 -15.97 -1.25 10.71
N ARG A 4 -17.10 -0.53 10.78
CA ARG A 4 -18.35 -0.77 10.03
C ARG A 4 -18.10 -1.09 8.54
N PRO A 5 -18.70 -2.16 7.98
CA PRO A 5 -18.46 -2.61 6.60
C PRO A 5 -18.61 -1.53 5.54
N CYS A 6 -19.57 -0.62 5.74
CA CYS A 6 -19.90 0.45 4.80
C CYS A 6 -18.71 1.38 4.50
N THR A 7 -17.80 1.56 5.45
CA THR A 7 -16.59 2.41 5.29
C THR A 7 -15.50 1.77 4.42
N LYS A 8 -15.69 0.52 3.98
CA LYS A 8 -14.77 -0.24 3.12
C LYS A 8 -15.36 -0.57 1.74
N ALA A 9 -16.58 -0.13 1.46
CA ALA A 9 -17.26 -0.42 0.21
C ALA A 9 -16.56 0.22 -1.01
N GLY A 10 -16.01 1.43 -0.86
CA GLY A 10 -15.39 2.15 -1.97
C GLY A 10 -14.21 1.40 -2.61
N PRO A 11 -13.15 1.04 -1.85
CA PRO A 11 -12.03 0.27 -2.39
C PRO A 11 -12.45 -1.06 -3.02
N PHE A 12 -13.44 -1.74 -2.41
CA PHE A 12 -13.96 -3.00 -2.92
C PHE A 12 -14.65 -2.81 -4.29
N LEU A 13 -15.53 -1.83 -4.43
CA LEU A 13 -16.23 -1.54 -5.68
C LEU A 13 -15.26 -1.14 -6.79
N ILE A 14 -14.26 -0.30 -6.48
CA ILE A 14 -13.24 0.10 -7.45
C ILE A 14 -12.44 -1.12 -7.94
N GLY A 15 -12.02 -1.99 -7.03
CA GLY A 15 -11.33 -3.22 -7.38
C GLY A 15 -12.18 -4.16 -8.23
N LEU A 16 -13.48 -4.30 -7.92
CA LEU A 16 -14.42 -5.12 -8.67
C LEU A 16 -14.63 -4.58 -10.09
N VAL A 17 -14.81 -3.26 -10.25
CA VAL A 17 -14.94 -2.62 -11.56
C VAL A 17 -13.67 -2.79 -12.38
N LEU A 18 -12.49 -2.59 -11.76
CA LEU A 18 -11.22 -2.80 -12.42
C LEU A 18 -11.05 -4.25 -12.88
N GLY A 19 -11.35 -5.22 -12.01
CA GLY A 19 -11.27 -6.65 -12.34
C GLY A 19 -12.23 -7.04 -13.46
N PHE A 20 -13.45 -6.51 -13.44
CA PHE A 20 -14.40 -6.70 -14.54
C PHE A 20 -13.89 -6.11 -15.85
N ALA A 21 -13.34 -4.89 -15.81
CA ALA A 21 -12.76 -4.24 -16.97
C ALA A 21 -11.63 -5.09 -17.56
N THR A 22 -10.65 -5.52 -16.75
CA THR A 22 -9.50 -6.32 -17.20
C THR A 22 -9.87 -7.66 -17.82
N SER A 23 -11.00 -8.24 -17.43
CA SER A 23 -11.46 -9.54 -17.96
C SER A 23 -12.30 -9.44 -19.23
N ASN A 24 -12.98 -8.30 -19.44
CA ASN A 24 -13.98 -8.17 -20.52
C ASN A 24 -13.60 -7.16 -21.60
N LEU A 25 -12.58 -6.31 -21.36
CA LEU A 25 -12.15 -5.29 -22.30
C LEU A 25 -10.74 -5.61 -22.82
N GLU A 26 -10.57 -5.63 -24.13
CA GLU A 26 -9.26 -5.69 -24.76
C GLU A 26 -8.82 -4.27 -25.15
N LEU A 27 -8.34 -3.51 -24.16
CA LEU A 27 -7.77 -2.19 -24.40
C LEU A 27 -6.27 -2.29 -24.60
N LYS A 28 -5.73 -1.42 -25.46
CA LYS A 28 -4.29 -1.27 -25.64
C LYS A 28 -3.94 0.20 -25.51
N ILE A 29 -3.06 0.50 -24.55
CA ILE A 29 -2.64 1.86 -24.24
C ILE A 29 -1.16 2.00 -24.60
N ARG A 30 -0.84 3.08 -25.32
CA ARG A 30 0.54 3.46 -25.62
C ARG A 30 1.39 3.49 -24.35
N ALA A 31 2.58 2.90 -24.40
CA ALA A 31 3.49 2.78 -23.26
C ALA A 31 3.79 4.11 -22.52
N ARG A 32 3.90 5.23 -23.25
CA ARG A 32 4.12 6.56 -22.65
C ARG A 32 2.92 7.04 -21.83
N LEU A 33 1.71 6.78 -22.31
CA LEU A 33 0.49 7.17 -21.60
C LEU A 33 0.29 6.28 -20.38
N ALA A 34 0.48 4.97 -20.52
CA ALA A 34 0.49 4.03 -19.39
C ALA A 34 1.48 4.45 -18.30
N SER A 35 2.73 4.76 -18.67
CA SER A 35 3.74 5.20 -17.70
C SER A 35 3.36 6.50 -16.99
N ARG A 36 2.73 7.46 -17.70
CA ARG A 36 2.22 8.70 -17.09
C ARG A 36 1.07 8.42 -16.11
N ILE A 37 0.13 7.56 -16.49
CA ILE A 37 -0.98 7.17 -15.61
C ILE A 37 -0.44 6.48 -14.35
N ALA A 38 0.50 5.56 -14.49
CA ALA A 38 1.13 4.89 -13.36
C ALA A 38 1.90 5.87 -12.45
N LEU A 39 2.65 6.80 -13.03
CA LEU A 39 3.38 7.82 -12.26
C LEU A 39 2.42 8.76 -11.52
N LEU A 40 1.36 9.23 -12.19
CA LEU A 40 0.34 10.09 -11.58
C LEU A 40 -0.43 9.35 -10.49
N GLY A 41 -0.76 8.07 -10.71
CA GLY A 41 -1.38 7.21 -9.70
C GLY A 41 -0.49 7.05 -8.47
N MET A 42 0.80 6.77 -8.67
CA MET A 42 1.76 6.66 -7.57
C MET A 42 1.93 7.99 -6.82
N ALA A 43 2.05 9.11 -7.54
CA ALA A 43 2.14 10.43 -6.94
C ALA A 43 0.88 10.76 -6.11
N LEU A 44 -0.31 10.48 -6.66
CA LEU A 44 -1.57 10.67 -5.96
C LEU A 44 -1.65 9.82 -4.69
N ALA A 45 -1.20 8.56 -4.73
CA ALA A 45 -1.16 7.70 -3.56
C ALA A 45 -0.29 8.28 -2.43
N VAL A 46 0.91 8.78 -2.77
CA VAL A 46 1.81 9.43 -1.82
C VAL A 46 1.21 10.72 -1.26
N ILE A 47 0.63 11.56 -2.12
CA ILE A 47 -0.02 12.81 -1.70
C ILE A 47 -1.14 12.53 -0.69
N ILE A 48 -1.97 11.51 -0.93
CA ILE A 48 -3.08 11.16 -0.03
C ILE A 48 -2.55 10.67 1.31
N ILE A 49 -1.48 9.87 1.35
CA ILE A 49 -0.87 9.42 2.62
C ILE A 49 -0.44 10.62 3.48
N TYR A 50 0.18 11.63 2.88
CA TYR A 50 0.65 12.82 3.59
C TYR A 50 -0.42 13.92 3.76
N ALA A 51 -1.57 13.82 3.09
CA ALA A 51 -2.66 14.76 3.26
C ALA A 51 -3.31 14.69 4.66
N ILE A 52 -2.93 13.73 5.51
CA ILE A 52 -3.33 13.73 6.92
C ILE A 52 -2.55 14.76 7.77
N LEU A 53 -1.39 15.26 7.31
CA LEU A 53 -0.52 16.15 8.10
C LEU A 53 -1.22 17.39 8.69
N PRO A 54 -2.10 18.10 7.98
CA PRO A 54 -2.80 19.26 8.52
C PRO A 54 -3.60 18.94 9.80
N GLU A 55 -4.13 17.72 9.93
CA GLU A 55 -4.82 17.26 11.15
C GLU A 55 -3.87 17.21 12.36
N TYR A 56 -2.60 16.87 12.13
CA TYR A 56 -1.57 16.79 13.17
C TYR A 56 -0.89 18.14 13.45
N TRP A 57 -0.89 19.09 12.53
CA TRP A 57 -0.37 20.44 12.77
C TRP A 57 -1.31 21.32 13.58
N TYR A 58 -2.62 21.10 13.47
CA TYR A 58 -3.64 21.90 14.15
C TYR A 58 -4.62 21.01 14.92
N PRO A 59 -4.17 20.32 15.99
CA PRO A 59 -5.01 19.36 16.73
C PRO A 59 -6.22 20.03 17.40
N ASP A 60 -6.12 21.31 17.77
CA ASP A 60 -7.20 22.06 18.42
C ASP A 60 -8.20 22.70 17.44
N ALA A 61 -8.02 22.53 16.12
CA ALA A 61 -8.90 23.12 15.10
C ALA A 61 -10.30 22.47 15.04
N GLY A 62 -10.53 21.41 15.82
CA GLY A 62 -11.79 20.68 15.86
C GLY A 62 -12.10 19.96 14.55
N ASN A 63 -13.38 19.63 14.34
CA ASN A 63 -13.81 18.94 13.12
C ASN A 63 -13.98 19.92 11.96
N THR A 64 -12.87 20.27 11.32
CA THR A 64 -12.88 21.08 10.11
C THR A 64 -13.51 20.31 8.94
N LEU A 65 -14.08 21.04 7.98
CA LEU A 65 -14.61 20.45 6.74
C LEU A 65 -13.54 19.64 6.00
N TYR A 66 -12.29 20.09 6.04
CA TYR A 66 -11.15 19.36 5.50
C TYR A 66 -10.97 17.98 6.15
N ASN A 67 -10.91 17.91 7.49
CA ASN A 67 -10.73 16.64 8.20
C ASN A 67 -11.89 15.68 7.93
N THR A 68 -13.13 16.17 7.88
CA THR A 68 -14.31 15.35 7.55
C THR A 68 -14.23 14.79 6.13
N LEU A 69 -13.91 15.64 5.13
CA LEU A 69 -13.81 15.19 3.74
C LEU A 69 -12.62 14.25 3.54
N TYR A 70 -11.48 14.55 4.14
CA TYR A 70 -10.29 13.72 4.07
C TYR A 70 -10.57 12.34 4.65
N THR A 71 -11.07 12.25 5.90
CA THR A 71 -11.38 10.97 6.56
C THR A 71 -12.46 10.15 5.84
N ALA A 72 -13.38 10.80 5.11
CA ALA A 72 -14.38 10.11 4.31
C ALA A 72 -13.82 9.57 2.98
N LEU A 73 -12.95 10.32 2.31
CA LEU A 73 -12.53 10.05 0.92
C LEU A 73 -11.17 9.37 0.81
N PHE A 74 -10.26 9.51 1.78
CA PHE A 74 -8.87 9.09 1.62
C PHE A 74 -8.74 7.63 1.16
N ARG A 75 -9.55 6.71 1.70
CA ARG A 75 -9.51 5.29 1.33
C ARG A 75 -9.95 5.05 -0.11
N THR A 76 -11.00 5.75 -0.55
CA THR A 76 -11.56 5.56 -1.90
C THR A 76 -10.64 6.17 -2.94
N THR A 77 -10.10 7.37 -2.67
CA THR A 77 -9.13 8.02 -3.55
C THR A 77 -7.81 7.25 -3.60
N PHE A 78 -7.33 6.71 -2.47
CA PHE A 78 -6.14 5.86 -2.45
C PHE A 78 -6.35 4.57 -3.26
N ALA A 79 -7.53 3.94 -3.14
CA ALA A 79 -7.85 2.77 -3.95
C ALA A 79 -7.90 3.10 -5.45
N LEU A 80 -8.48 4.24 -5.85
CA LEU A 80 -8.43 4.72 -7.24
C LEU A 80 -6.99 4.93 -7.72
N ALA A 81 -6.14 5.52 -6.89
CA ALA A 81 -4.73 5.75 -7.19
C ALA A 81 -4.01 4.41 -7.47
N VAL A 82 -4.15 3.42 -6.60
CA VAL A 82 -3.57 2.08 -6.80
C VAL A 82 -4.16 1.38 -8.02
N SER A 83 -5.48 1.44 -8.21
CA SER A 83 -6.16 0.85 -9.36
C SER A 83 -5.71 1.45 -10.68
N SER A 84 -5.39 2.76 -10.73
CA SER A 84 -4.84 3.40 -11.92
C SER A 84 -3.45 2.88 -12.29
N VAL A 85 -2.62 2.54 -11.30
CA VAL A 85 -1.31 1.90 -11.52
C VAL A 85 -1.49 0.50 -12.10
N ILE A 86 -2.39 -0.31 -11.50
CA ILE A 86 -2.68 -1.66 -12.00
C ILE A 86 -3.22 -1.60 -13.43
N PHE A 87 -4.17 -0.71 -13.70
CA PHE A 87 -4.74 -0.48 -15.02
C PHE A 87 -3.66 -0.13 -16.06
N ALA A 88 -2.76 0.79 -15.70
CA ALA A 88 -1.67 1.21 -16.58
C ALA A 88 -0.67 0.07 -16.88
N LEU A 89 -0.37 -0.78 -15.90
CA LEU A 89 0.54 -1.91 -16.08
C LEU A 89 -0.09 -3.02 -16.91
N PHE A 90 -1.39 -3.30 -16.71
CA PHE A 90 -2.10 -4.39 -17.40
C PHE A 90 -2.38 -4.08 -18.88
N TYR A 91 -2.87 -2.87 -19.18
CA TYR A 91 -3.25 -2.49 -20.55
C TYR A 91 -2.11 -1.89 -21.38
N SER A 92 -0.87 -1.94 -20.90
CA SER A 92 0.27 -1.44 -21.64
C SER A 92 0.54 -2.32 -22.86
N GLU A 93 0.71 -1.71 -24.04
CA GLU A 93 1.03 -2.43 -25.28
C GLU A 93 2.35 -3.20 -25.22
N THR A 94 3.30 -2.71 -24.43
CA THR A 94 4.61 -3.31 -24.22
C THR A 94 4.78 -3.64 -22.75
N PRO A 95 5.45 -4.76 -22.39
CA PRO A 95 5.80 -5.04 -21.01
C PRO A 95 6.55 -3.85 -20.44
N THR A 96 5.97 -3.20 -19.43
CA THR A 96 6.64 -2.08 -18.77
C THR A 96 7.81 -2.67 -17.99
N ALA A 97 9.03 -2.20 -18.30
CA ALA A 97 10.23 -2.65 -17.61
C ALA A 97 10.21 -2.08 -16.19
N VAL A 98 9.76 -2.89 -15.24
CA VAL A 98 9.76 -2.57 -13.81
C VAL A 98 11.13 -2.96 -13.23
N SER A 99 11.70 -2.12 -12.36
CA SER A 99 13.02 -2.39 -11.79
C SER A 99 13.02 -3.67 -10.94
N GLY A 100 14.14 -4.41 -10.94
CA GLY A 100 14.26 -5.64 -10.15
C GLY A 100 14.02 -5.42 -8.65
N VAL A 101 14.43 -4.26 -8.13
CA VAL A 101 14.15 -3.85 -6.73
C VAL A 101 12.65 -3.75 -6.50
N TRP A 102 11.90 -3.11 -7.41
CA TRP A 102 10.45 -3.01 -7.29
C TRP A 102 9.78 -4.38 -7.37
N THR A 103 10.27 -5.30 -8.19
CA THR A 103 9.78 -6.68 -8.23
C THR A 103 9.98 -7.40 -6.89
N VAL A 104 11.16 -7.24 -6.27
CA VAL A 104 11.44 -7.83 -4.95
C VAL A 104 10.52 -7.23 -3.88
N LEU A 105 10.40 -5.92 -3.84
CA LEU A 105 9.51 -5.23 -2.90
C LEU A 105 8.06 -5.67 -3.10
N ALA A 106 7.59 -5.77 -4.35
CA ALA A 106 6.24 -6.22 -4.68
C ALA A 106 5.95 -7.63 -4.13
N LYS A 107 6.89 -8.57 -4.25
CA LYS A 107 6.77 -9.93 -3.70
C LYS A 107 6.69 -9.94 -2.17
N LEU A 108 7.47 -9.08 -1.51
CA LEU A 108 7.48 -8.98 -0.05
C LEU A 108 6.21 -8.32 0.51
N THR A 109 5.45 -7.55 -0.28
CA THR A 109 4.30 -6.74 0.19
C THR A 109 3.27 -7.53 1.02
N PHE A 110 2.98 -8.78 0.64
CA PHE A 110 2.03 -9.62 1.40
C PHE A 110 2.59 -10.01 2.77
N ASN A 111 3.88 -10.36 2.81
CA ASN A 111 4.58 -10.71 4.04
C ASN A 111 4.72 -9.47 4.96
N VAL A 112 4.99 -8.30 4.38
CA VAL A 112 4.94 -7.00 5.08
C VAL A 112 3.56 -6.72 5.66
N TYR A 113 2.49 -7.03 4.93
CA TYR A 113 1.13 -6.89 5.44
C TYR A 113 0.86 -7.78 6.66
N LEU A 114 1.52 -8.93 6.82
CA LEU A 114 1.39 -9.74 8.03
C LEU A 114 2.20 -9.16 9.19
N TRP A 115 3.43 -8.69 8.92
CA TRP A 115 4.35 -8.21 9.95
C TRP A 115 4.12 -6.76 10.40
N HIS A 116 3.47 -5.92 9.58
CA HIS A 116 3.31 -4.51 9.94
C HIS A 116 2.49 -4.33 11.23
N MET A 117 1.45 -5.14 11.48
CA MET A 117 0.63 -5.04 12.70
C MET A 117 1.42 -5.37 13.97
N PRO A 118 2.17 -6.49 14.05
CA PRO A 118 3.11 -6.73 15.14
C PRO A 118 4.12 -5.61 15.34
N VAL A 119 4.71 -5.08 14.26
CA VAL A 119 5.68 -3.98 14.33
C VAL A 119 5.04 -2.72 14.89
N VAL A 120 3.86 -2.31 14.38
CA VAL A 120 3.08 -1.17 14.91
C VAL A 120 2.75 -1.38 16.39
N TYR A 121 2.35 -2.60 16.78
CA TYR A 121 1.99 -2.93 18.15
C TYR A 121 3.17 -2.76 19.11
N LEU A 122 4.36 -3.23 18.73
CA LEU A 122 5.60 -3.03 19.50
C LEU A 122 5.92 -1.53 19.68
N PHE A 123 5.75 -0.73 18.64
CA PHE A 123 5.97 0.72 18.70
C PHE A 123 4.96 1.43 19.60
N ASN A 124 3.75 0.91 19.72
CA ASN A 124 2.75 1.46 20.64
C ASN A 124 3.18 1.32 22.11
N PHE A 125 4.04 0.36 22.47
CA PHE A 125 4.56 0.27 23.85
C PHE A 125 5.67 1.27 24.17
N VAL A 126 6.17 2.01 23.18
CA VAL A 126 7.24 2.99 23.38
C VAL A 126 6.61 4.35 23.69
N PRO A 127 6.76 4.89 24.92
CA PRO A 127 6.07 6.12 25.34
C PRO A 127 6.40 7.32 24.44
N PHE A 128 7.62 7.38 23.90
CA PHE A 128 8.08 8.43 22.99
C PHE A 128 7.15 8.60 21.77
N TYR A 129 6.66 7.51 21.20
CA TYR A 129 5.77 7.56 20.03
C TYR A 129 4.31 7.84 20.41
N GLN A 130 3.90 7.53 21.65
CA GLN A 130 2.57 7.87 22.15
C GLN A 130 2.43 9.36 22.49
N THR A 131 3.52 10.00 22.93
CA THR A 131 3.55 11.43 23.28
C THR A 131 3.89 12.35 22.10
N ALA A 132 4.17 11.79 20.93
CA ALA A 132 4.56 12.54 19.75
C ALA A 132 3.35 13.23 19.10
N THR A 133 3.10 14.48 19.48
CA THR A 133 2.03 15.32 18.90
C THR A 133 2.48 16.10 17.67
N SER A 134 3.78 16.10 17.35
CA SER A 134 4.32 16.88 16.24
C SER A 134 4.22 16.14 14.91
N ALA A 135 3.67 16.78 13.88
CA ALA A 135 3.57 16.19 12.54
C ALA A 135 4.96 15.89 11.91
N MET A 136 6.03 16.52 12.38
CA MET A 136 7.40 16.18 11.98
C MET A 136 7.76 14.75 12.39
N VAL A 137 7.28 14.29 13.55
CA VAL A 137 7.49 12.91 14.00
C VAL A 137 6.74 11.96 13.09
N LEU A 138 5.51 12.28 12.71
CA LEU A 138 4.72 11.45 11.78
C LEU A 138 5.40 11.31 10.41
N LEU A 139 5.96 12.40 9.87
CA LEU A 139 6.67 12.44 8.59
C LEU A 139 7.88 11.49 8.54
N ILE A 140 8.60 11.35 9.65
CA ILE A 140 9.78 10.49 9.76
C ILE A 140 9.37 9.07 10.16
N LEU A 141 8.38 8.94 11.04
CA LEU A 141 7.96 7.67 11.60
C LEU A 141 7.30 6.77 10.55
N LEU A 142 6.47 7.32 9.66
CA LEU A 142 5.80 6.56 8.60
C LEU A 142 6.78 5.80 7.68
N PRO A 143 7.77 6.46 7.04
CA PRO A 143 8.75 5.75 6.22
C PRO A 143 9.65 4.84 7.06
N PHE A 144 10.01 5.22 8.29
CA PHE A 144 10.81 4.38 9.17
C PHE A 144 10.10 3.06 9.52
N LEU A 145 8.82 3.13 9.87
CA LEU A 145 8.00 1.96 10.19
C LEU A 145 7.80 1.07 8.97
N ALA A 146 7.62 1.67 7.79
CA ALA A 146 7.56 0.94 6.53
C ALA A 146 8.86 0.18 6.27
N ILE A 147 10.02 0.85 6.36
CA ILE A 147 11.34 0.21 6.17
C ILE A 147 11.54 -0.94 7.16
N LEU A 148 11.20 -0.74 8.44
CA LEU A 148 11.34 -1.78 9.44
C LEU A 148 10.42 -2.97 9.18
N SER A 149 9.19 -2.72 8.70
CA SER A 149 8.26 -3.79 8.33
C SER A 149 8.75 -4.58 7.12
N PHE A 150 9.32 -3.90 6.11
CA PHE A 150 9.99 -4.54 4.98
C PHE A 150 11.21 -5.35 5.41
N PHE A 151 11.99 -4.85 6.37
CA PHE A 151 13.15 -5.56 6.90
C PHE A 151 12.74 -6.81 7.68
N ALA A 152 11.73 -6.72 8.56
CA ALA A 152 11.19 -7.87 9.29
C ALA A 152 10.62 -8.94 8.33
N ALA A 153 9.84 -8.53 7.32
CA ALA A 153 9.31 -9.44 6.31
C ALA A 153 10.42 -10.09 5.48
N PHE A 154 11.49 -9.35 5.16
CA PHE A 154 12.65 -9.89 4.46
C PHE A 154 13.38 -10.96 5.27
N LEU A 155 13.61 -10.73 6.57
CA LEU A 155 14.18 -11.74 7.46
C LEU A 155 13.30 -12.99 7.54
N PHE A 156 11.99 -12.81 7.69
CA PHE A 156 11.06 -13.95 7.72
C PHE A 156 11.08 -14.73 6.39
N TYR A 157 11.13 -14.03 5.27
CA TYR A 157 11.26 -14.66 3.95
C TYR A 157 12.53 -15.52 3.85
N LEU A 158 13.68 -15.00 4.28
CA LEU A 158 14.95 -15.72 4.21
C LEU A 158 15.04 -16.92 5.16
N PHE A 159 14.54 -16.78 6.40
CA PHE A 159 14.72 -17.81 7.43
C PHE A 159 13.59 -18.83 7.50
N VAL A 160 12.39 -18.50 6.99
CA VAL A 160 11.21 -19.35 7.12
C VAL A 160 10.64 -19.72 5.75
N GLU A 161 10.35 -18.73 4.91
CA GLU A 161 9.63 -18.96 3.65
C GLU A 161 10.50 -19.69 2.60
N ASP A 162 11.72 -19.21 2.33
CA ASP A 162 12.62 -19.82 1.33
C ASP A 162 13.05 -21.25 1.71
N PRO A 163 13.43 -21.56 2.97
CA PRO A 163 13.76 -22.93 3.37
C PRO A 163 12.57 -23.89 3.23
N ILE A 164 11.37 -23.47 3.65
CA ILE A 164 10.16 -24.30 3.55
C ILE A 164 9.78 -24.52 2.09
N ALA A 165 9.88 -23.50 1.24
CA ALA A 165 9.61 -23.60 -0.20
C ALA A 165 10.56 -24.58 -0.91
N ARG A 166 11.84 -24.59 -0.53
CA ARG A 166 12.82 -25.55 -1.07
C ARG A 166 12.52 -26.97 -0.63
N ILE A 167 12.17 -27.18 0.64
CA ILE A 167 11.83 -28.50 1.17
C ILE A 167 10.57 -29.04 0.50
N SER A 168 9.52 -28.24 0.38
CA SER A 168 8.26 -28.66 -0.25
C SER A 168 8.44 -28.97 -1.75
N GLY A 169 9.21 -28.16 -2.47
CA GLY A 169 9.56 -28.42 -3.87
C GLY A 169 10.33 -29.73 -4.05
N ALA A 170 11.31 -30.00 -3.19
CA ALA A 170 12.08 -31.25 -3.22
C ALA A 170 11.22 -32.48 -2.86
N LEU A 171 10.22 -32.32 -1.99
CA LEU A 171 9.30 -33.40 -1.60
C LEU A 171 8.31 -33.72 -2.74
N LEU A 172 7.78 -32.70 -3.42
CA LEU A 172 6.85 -32.83 -4.54
C LEU A 172 7.51 -33.41 -5.80
N GLN A 173 8.82 -33.19 -6.01
CA GLN A 173 9.55 -33.81 -7.12
C GLN A 173 9.83 -35.31 -6.92
N LYS A 174 9.64 -35.84 -5.71
CA LYS A 174 9.86 -37.26 -5.39
C LYS A 174 8.58 -38.11 -5.39
N LEU A 175 7.41 -37.48 -5.51
CA LEU A 175 6.09 -38.10 -5.63
C LEU A 175 5.68 -38.19 -7.10
#